data_AF-A0A9P6RZP9-F1
#
_entry.id   AF-A0A9P6RZP9-F1
#
_cell.length_a   1.000
_cell.length_b   1.000
_cell.length_c   1.000
_cell.angle_alpha   90.00
_cell.angle_beta   90.00
_cell.angle_gamma   90.00
#
_symmetry.space_group_name_H-M   'P 1'
#
loop_
_entity.id
_entity.type
_entity.pdbx_description
1 polymer ?
#
loop_
_entity_poly.entity_id
_entity_poly.type
_entity_poly.pdbx_seq_one_letter_code
_entity_poly.pdbx_strand_id
1 'polypeptide(L)'
;NHDQDHTPSMIGTNLPPSGSNASARVPSDVVVKALVRWGLATLYWWIISQWFFGPGLFDRVFVLTGGSCSVDGHWSQYHCRRQGGNWSGGIDISGHMFLLTHAWLFLMEELSLFLNVPEAWTALQNRRSAKYAVWGVLALAGLWWWMLLMTSVYYHHLAEKLTGLFFGVLFWFGSYVTLYKIAPFPSMPDQAAVL
;
A
#
# COMPACT_ATOMS: atom_id res chain seq x y z
N ASN A 1 -55.86 8.10 -37.77
CA ASN A 1 -55.08 9.24 -37.26
C ASN A 1 -55.10 9.28 -35.74
N HIS A 2 -54.22 8.52 -35.11
CA HIS A 2 -53.37 9.03 -34.04
C HIS A 2 -52.27 8.01 -33.77
N ASP A 3 -51.08 8.31 -34.29
CA ASP A 3 -49.84 7.57 -34.08
C ASP A 3 -49.35 7.74 -32.64
N GLN A 4 -48.99 6.64 -31.98
CA GLN A 4 -48.12 6.66 -30.81
C GLN A 4 -46.73 6.17 -31.23
N ASP A 5 -45.79 7.11 -31.22
CA ASP A 5 -44.38 6.93 -31.52
C ASP A 5 -43.67 6.42 -30.26
N HIS A 6 -43.35 5.12 -30.21
CA HIS A 6 -42.53 4.53 -29.16
C HIS A 6 -41.07 4.47 -29.61
N THR A 7 -40.26 5.35 -29.03
CA THR A 7 -38.80 5.34 -29.12
C THR A 7 -38.22 4.07 -28.47
N PRO A 8 -37.25 3.36 -29.08
CA PRO A 8 -36.53 2.29 -28.42
C PRO A 8 -35.34 2.87 -27.64
N SER A 9 -35.33 2.62 -26.33
CA SER A 9 -34.20 2.91 -25.43
C SER A 9 -32.99 2.04 -25.77
N MET A 10 -32.02 2.60 -26.48
CA MET A 10 -30.69 2.01 -26.65
C MET A 10 -29.80 2.29 -25.42
N ILE A 11 -29.99 1.54 -24.34
CA ILE A 11 -28.92 1.25 -23.37
C ILE A 11 -29.03 -0.23 -23.02
N GLY A 12 -28.60 -1.07 -23.98
CA GLY A 12 -28.35 -2.48 -23.71
C GLY A 12 -27.04 -2.61 -22.94
N THR A 13 -27.12 -2.67 -21.61
CA THR A 13 -26.04 -3.26 -20.83
C THR A 13 -25.99 -4.73 -21.24
N ASN A 14 -24.91 -5.13 -21.92
CA ASN A 14 -24.62 -6.54 -22.20
C ASN A 14 -24.24 -7.25 -20.88
N LEU A 15 -25.20 -7.37 -19.97
CA LEU A 15 -25.08 -8.21 -18.79
C LEU A 15 -25.23 -9.67 -19.25
N PRO A 16 -24.23 -10.53 -19.01
CA PRO A 16 -24.36 -11.93 -19.33
C PRO A 16 -25.53 -12.55 -18.53
N PRO A 17 -26.28 -13.50 -19.12
CA PRO A 17 -27.41 -14.11 -18.47
C PRO A 17 -26.99 -14.84 -17.19
N SER A 18 -27.74 -14.58 -16.12
CA SER A 18 -27.67 -15.26 -14.83
C SER A 18 -27.92 -16.76 -15.04
N GLY A 19 -26.85 -17.56 -15.06
CA GLY A 19 -26.98 -19.01 -15.24
C GLY A 19 -25.75 -19.78 -15.76
N SER A 20 -24.64 -19.14 -16.11
CA SER A 20 -23.44 -19.90 -16.47
C SER A 20 -22.64 -20.32 -15.22
N ASN A 21 -22.69 -21.61 -14.89
CA ASN A 21 -21.81 -22.26 -13.90
C ASN A 21 -20.35 -22.38 -14.40
N ALA A 22 -19.86 -21.38 -15.14
CA ALA A 22 -18.44 -21.26 -15.39
C ALA A 22 -17.83 -20.62 -14.16
N SER A 23 -16.94 -21.33 -13.47
CA SER A 23 -16.00 -20.71 -12.53
C SER A 23 -15.17 -19.71 -13.34
N ALA A 24 -15.65 -18.47 -13.45
CA ALA A 24 -14.99 -17.42 -14.19
C ALA A 24 -13.60 -17.23 -13.57
N ARG A 25 -12.59 -17.69 -14.32
CA ARG A 25 -11.18 -17.56 -13.95
C ARG A 25 -10.84 -16.08 -14.06
N VAL A 26 -10.19 -15.54 -13.03
CA VAL A 26 -9.74 -14.15 -13.06
C VAL A 26 -8.78 -13.96 -14.23
N PRO A 27 -8.96 -12.93 -15.08
CA PRO A 27 -8.07 -12.66 -16.20
C PRO A 27 -6.60 -12.51 -15.74
N SER A 28 -5.67 -13.03 -16.52
CA SER A 28 -4.24 -13.05 -16.15
C SER A 28 -3.62 -11.66 -16.09
N ASP A 29 -4.08 -10.73 -16.92
CA ASP A 29 -3.64 -9.33 -16.94
C ASP A 29 -3.95 -8.63 -15.61
N VAL A 30 -5.10 -8.92 -15.01
CA VAL A 30 -5.52 -8.39 -13.70
C VAL A 30 -4.58 -8.87 -12.61
N VAL A 31 -4.24 -10.16 -12.63
CA VAL A 31 -3.30 -10.76 -11.68
C VAL A 31 -1.91 -10.17 -11.86
N VAL A 32 -1.42 -10.03 -13.10
CA VAL A 32 -0.11 -9.46 -13.39
C VAL A 32 -0.01 -8.01 -12.93
N LYS A 33 -1.02 -7.18 -13.21
CA LYS A 33 -1.09 -5.79 -12.71
C LYS A 33 -1.00 -5.74 -11.19
N ALA A 34 -1.78 -6.57 -10.48
CA ALA A 34 -1.74 -6.65 -9.02
C ALA A 34 -0.35 -7.07 -8.51
N LEU A 35 0.24 -8.13 -9.08
CA LEU A 35 1.58 -8.59 -8.70
C LEU A 35 2.64 -7.51 -8.91
N VAL A 36 2.55 -6.73 -9.99
CA VAL A 36 3.47 -5.61 -10.22
C VAL A 36 3.28 -4.52 -9.16
N ARG A 37 2.05 -4.14 -8.81
CA ARG A 37 1.82 -3.17 -7.72
C ARG A 37 2.39 -3.65 -6.39
N TRP A 38 2.20 -4.92 -6.03
CA TRP A 38 2.80 -5.55 -4.86
C TRP A 38 4.33 -5.56 -4.91
N GLY A 39 4.90 -5.90 -6.07
CA GLY A 39 6.35 -5.87 -6.30
C GLY A 39 6.93 -4.47 -6.12
N LEU A 40 6.28 -3.45 -6.70
CA LEU A 40 6.69 -2.05 -6.57
C LEU A 40 6.58 -1.56 -5.12
N ALA A 41 5.48 -1.87 -4.43
CA ALA A 41 5.30 -1.52 -3.02
C ALA A 41 6.35 -2.21 -2.14
N THR A 42 6.72 -3.46 -2.45
CA THR A 42 7.73 -4.21 -1.70
C THR A 42 9.13 -3.66 -1.94
N LEU A 43 9.47 -3.42 -3.20
CA LEU A 43 10.74 -2.86 -3.59
C LEU A 43 10.93 -1.46 -2.98
N TYR A 44 9.88 -0.65 -2.94
CA TYR A 44 9.92 0.68 -2.34
C TYR A 44 10.39 0.66 -0.89
N TRP A 45 9.71 -0.09 -0.01
CA TRP A 45 10.07 -0.07 1.41
C TRP A 45 11.44 -0.70 1.66
N TRP A 46 11.80 -1.68 0.84
CA TRP A 46 13.12 -2.31 0.91
C TRP A 46 14.23 -1.36 0.47
N ILE A 47 14.06 -0.60 -0.62
CA ILE A 47 15.03 0.42 -1.04
C ILE A 47 15.20 1.48 0.04
N ILE A 48 14.09 1.98 0.59
CA ILE A 48 14.10 3.02 1.64
C ILE A 48 14.76 2.51 2.92
N SER A 49 14.58 1.26 3.32
CA SER A 49 15.11 0.76 4.59
C SER A 49 16.49 0.07 4.49
N GLN A 50 16.82 -0.58 3.36
CA GLN A 50 17.97 -1.49 3.26
C GLN A 50 19.10 -1.02 2.32
N TRP A 51 18.85 -0.14 1.35
CA TRP A 51 19.77 0.38 0.31
C TRP A 51 21.13 -0.34 0.10
N PHE A 52 21.39 -0.84 -1.13
CA PHE A 52 22.49 -1.79 -1.46
C PHE A 52 23.92 -1.23 -1.54
N PHE A 53 24.10 0.09 -1.62
CA PHE A 53 25.43 0.70 -1.82
C PHE A 53 25.88 1.51 -0.59
N GLY A 54 26.08 0.83 0.55
CA GLY A 54 26.56 1.43 1.80
C GLY A 54 25.50 1.44 2.91
N PRO A 55 25.62 2.34 3.92
CA PRO A 55 24.63 2.47 4.97
C PRO A 55 23.24 2.73 4.41
N GLY A 56 22.20 2.19 5.06
CA GLY A 56 20.81 2.38 4.65
C GLY A 56 20.41 3.86 4.62
N LEU A 57 19.32 4.21 3.94
CA LEU A 57 18.85 5.61 3.89
C LEU A 57 18.64 6.17 5.30
N PHE A 58 18.16 5.35 6.24
CA PHE A 58 17.92 5.78 7.62
C PHE A 58 19.22 6.19 8.32
N ASP A 59 20.28 5.38 8.20
CA ASP A 59 21.61 5.72 8.71
C ASP A 59 22.15 7.02 8.08
N ARG A 60 21.94 7.21 6.77
CA ARG A 60 22.37 8.43 6.07
C ARG A 60 21.62 9.66 6.54
N VAL A 61 20.30 9.60 6.65
CA VAL A 61 19.49 10.72 7.14
C VAL A 61 19.88 11.08 8.57
N PHE A 62 20.14 10.07 9.41
CA PHE A 62 20.60 10.29 10.77
C PHE A 62 21.95 11.04 10.82
N VAL A 63 22.94 10.59 10.06
CA VAL A 63 24.26 11.26 9.99
C VAL A 63 24.14 12.66 9.39
N LEU A 64 23.37 12.81 8.31
CA LEU A 64 23.15 14.10 7.63
C LEU A 64 22.48 15.14 8.55
N THR A 65 21.67 14.69 9.51
CA THR A 65 20.99 15.55 10.48
C THR A 65 21.84 15.85 11.72
N GLY A 66 23.13 15.47 11.71
CA GLY A 66 24.09 15.76 12.79
C GLY A 66 24.32 14.60 13.75
N GLY A 67 23.77 13.42 13.47
CA GLY A 67 23.97 12.22 14.26
C GLY A 67 25.34 11.58 14.05
N SER A 68 25.87 10.97 15.11
CA SER A 68 27.16 10.29 15.06
C SER A 68 27.22 9.09 16.00
N CYS A 69 28.19 8.22 15.74
CA CYS A 69 28.58 7.16 16.67
C CYS A 69 29.58 7.71 17.69
N SER A 70 29.51 7.27 18.93
CA SER A 70 30.51 7.58 19.96
C SER A 70 31.89 7.00 19.67
N VAL A 71 31.98 6.04 18.75
CA VAL A 71 33.22 5.44 18.25
C VAL A 71 33.46 5.99 16.85
N ASP A 72 34.60 6.65 16.67
CA ASP A 72 34.97 7.28 15.39
C ASP A 72 35.07 6.28 14.25
N GLY A 73 34.76 6.74 13.03
CA GLY A 73 34.89 5.93 11.81
C GLY A 73 33.70 5.03 11.47
N HIS A 74 32.59 5.12 12.21
CA HIS A 74 31.37 4.35 11.95
C HIS A 74 30.18 5.22 11.54
N TRP A 75 29.62 4.91 10.36
CA TRP A 75 28.54 5.67 9.71
C TRP A 75 27.22 4.89 9.63
N SER A 76 27.09 3.81 10.40
CA SER A 76 25.90 2.97 10.47
C SER A 76 25.60 2.57 11.90
N GLN A 77 24.32 2.62 12.27
CA GLN A 77 23.85 2.22 13.59
C GLN A 77 24.23 0.78 13.94
N TYR A 78 24.13 -0.15 12.98
CA TYR A 78 24.48 -1.56 13.19
C TYR A 78 25.96 -1.71 13.54
N HIS A 79 26.85 -1.09 12.76
CA HIS A 79 28.29 -1.17 13.00
C HIS A 79 28.71 -0.46 14.28
N CYS A 80 28.11 0.69 14.60
CA CYS A 80 28.37 1.42 15.84
C CYS A 80 28.04 0.56 17.07
N ARG A 81 26.84 -0.02 17.12
CA ARG A 81 26.40 -0.86 18.25
C ARG A 81 27.21 -2.14 18.38
N ARG A 82 27.62 -2.74 17.27
CA ARG A 82 28.47 -3.95 17.27
C ARG A 82 29.85 -3.70 17.90
N GLN A 83 30.35 -2.48 17.83
CA GLN A 83 31.62 -2.06 18.44
C GLN A 83 31.46 -1.52 19.88
N GLY A 84 30.25 -1.61 20.45
CA GLY A 84 29.95 -1.07 21.77
C GLY A 84 29.76 0.46 21.81
N GLY A 85 29.65 1.09 20.65
CA GLY A 85 29.40 2.53 20.54
C GLY A 85 27.93 2.90 20.76
N ASN A 86 27.70 4.12 21.24
CA ASN A 86 26.39 4.73 21.36
C ASN A 86 26.05 5.54 20.11
N TRP A 87 24.82 5.44 19.62
CA TRP A 87 24.34 6.12 18.41
C TRP A 87 23.36 7.23 18.79
N SER A 88 23.76 8.50 18.64
CA SER A 88 22.99 9.65 19.16
C SER A 88 23.23 10.95 18.37
N GLY A 89 22.31 11.90 18.50
CA GLY A 89 22.47 13.30 18.03
C GLY A 89 21.76 13.66 16.72
N GLY A 90 21.32 12.67 15.94
CA GLY A 90 20.61 12.89 14.67
C GLY A 90 19.11 12.61 14.78
N ILE A 91 18.38 12.86 13.69
CA ILE A 91 16.98 12.47 13.53
C ILE A 91 16.93 11.03 13.04
N ASP A 92 16.42 10.12 13.86
CA ASP A 92 16.19 8.73 13.47
C ASP A 92 14.80 8.58 12.83
N ILE A 93 14.71 7.99 11.64
CA ILE A 93 13.43 7.81 10.95
C ILE A 93 12.67 6.70 11.66
N SER A 94 11.43 6.97 12.08
CA SER A 94 10.61 5.91 12.70
C SER A 94 10.17 4.87 11.66
N GLY A 95 10.89 3.75 11.63
CA GLY A 95 10.63 2.63 10.71
C GLY A 95 9.24 2.01 10.87
N HIS A 96 8.69 1.99 12.10
CA HIS A 96 7.32 1.52 12.35
C HIS A 96 6.28 2.46 11.74
N MET A 97 6.44 3.78 11.94
CA MET A 97 5.56 4.77 11.31
C MET A 97 5.61 4.64 9.79
N PHE A 98 6.82 4.50 9.24
CA PHE A 98 7.03 4.29 7.82
C PHE A 98 6.32 3.03 7.27
N LEU A 99 6.67 1.84 7.78
CA LEU A 99 6.18 0.58 7.25
C LEU A 99 4.68 0.40 7.44
N LEU A 100 4.16 0.77 8.62
CA LEU A 100 2.74 0.61 8.91
C LEU A 100 1.88 1.60 8.10
N THR A 101 2.33 2.85 7.92
CA THR A 101 1.61 3.79 7.03
C THR A 101 1.66 3.33 5.57
N HIS A 102 2.84 2.93 5.07
CA HIS A 102 3.00 2.43 3.70
C HIS A 102 2.09 1.22 3.44
N ALA A 103 2.12 0.23 4.33
CA ALA A 103 1.36 -0.99 4.16
C ALA A 103 -0.14 -0.77 4.34
N TRP A 104 -0.57 0.11 5.24
CA TRP A 104 -1.98 0.48 5.40
C TRP A 104 -2.53 1.16 4.15
N LEU A 105 -1.87 2.21 3.64
CA LEU A 105 -2.31 2.93 2.44
C LEU A 105 -2.36 2.01 1.22
N PHE A 106 -1.33 1.19 1.01
CA PHE A 106 -1.28 0.25 -0.10
C PHE A 106 -2.43 -0.79 -0.04
N LEU A 107 -2.65 -1.42 1.11
CA LEU A 107 -3.72 -2.43 1.25
C LEU A 107 -5.11 -1.81 1.13
N MET A 108 -5.33 -0.60 1.63
CA MET A 108 -6.62 0.08 1.50
C MET A 108 -6.95 0.41 0.04
N GLU A 109 -5.96 0.78 -0.76
CA GLU A 109 -6.17 1.00 -2.20
C GLU A 109 -6.43 -0.29 -2.96
N GLU A 110 -5.70 -1.38 -2.69
CA GLU A 110 -5.98 -2.69 -3.31
C GLU A 110 -7.35 -3.26 -2.87
N LEU A 111 -7.82 -2.93 -1.66
CA LEU A 111 -9.10 -3.39 -1.15
C LEU A 111 -10.27 -2.46 -1.53
N SER A 112 -10.00 -1.22 -1.96
CA SER A 112 -11.00 -0.18 -2.22
C SER A 112 -12.13 -0.62 -3.16
N LEU A 113 -11.84 -1.47 -4.14
CA LEU A 113 -12.83 -2.05 -5.05
C LEU A 113 -13.94 -2.77 -4.29
N PHE A 114 -13.57 -3.66 -3.37
CA PHE A 114 -14.53 -4.50 -2.64
C PHE A 114 -15.28 -3.75 -1.54
N LEU A 115 -14.74 -2.61 -1.08
CA LEU A 115 -15.36 -1.79 -0.05
C LEU A 115 -16.30 -0.73 -0.64
N ASN A 116 -15.97 -0.20 -1.81
CA ASN A 116 -16.70 0.93 -2.41
C ASN A 116 -17.69 0.52 -3.51
N VAL A 117 -17.59 -0.71 -4.03
CA VAL A 117 -18.48 -1.22 -5.09
C VAL A 117 -19.31 -2.39 -4.55
N PRO A 118 -20.62 -2.18 -4.25
CA PRO A 118 -21.50 -3.23 -3.72
C PRO A 118 -21.58 -4.46 -4.62
N GLU A 119 -21.55 -4.28 -5.94
CA GLU A 119 -21.58 -5.34 -6.93
C GLU A 119 -20.34 -6.25 -6.85
N ALA A 120 -19.18 -5.67 -6.55
CA ALA A 120 -17.96 -6.45 -6.35
C ALA A 120 -18.04 -7.28 -5.05
N TRP A 121 -18.64 -6.74 -3.99
CA TRP A 121 -18.88 -7.47 -2.76
C TRP A 121 -19.88 -8.63 -2.95
N THR A 122 -20.99 -8.41 -3.67
CA THR A 122 -21.96 -9.46 -3.96
C THR A 122 -21.38 -10.54 -4.87
N ALA A 123 -20.49 -10.20 -5.81
CA ALA A 123 -19.72 -11.17 -6.59
C ALA A 123 -18.83 -12.08 -5.70
N LEU A 124 -18.33 -11.57 -4.56
CA LEU A 124 -17.60 -12.35 -3.56
C LEU A 124 -18.51 -13.18 -2.63
N GLN A 125 -19.82 -12.96 -2.63
CA GLN A 125 -20.75 -13.56 -1.65
C GLN A 125 -20.75 -15.09 -1.67
N ASN A 126 -20.46 -15.73 -2.80
CA ASN A 126 -20.35 -17.19 -2.88
C ASN A 126 -18.93 -17.73 -2.63
N ARG A 127 -17.91 -16.85 -2.58
CA ARG A 127 -16.49 -17.21 -2.41
C ARG A 127 -16.04 -16.99 -0.96
N ARG A 128 -16.25 -18.00 -0.09
CA ARG A 128 -15.91 -17.92 1.35
C ARG A 128 -14.46 -17.50 1.62
N SER A 129 -13.48 -18.06 0.88
CA SER A 129 -12.06 -17.73 1.04
C SER A 129 -11.77 -16.25 0.77
N ALA A 130 -12.38 -15.67 -0.26
CA ALA A 130 -12.21 -14.26 -0.59
C ALA A 130 -12.79 -13.35 0.50
N LYS A 131 -13.96 -13.70 1.07
CA LYS A 131 -14.53 -12.96 2.20
C LYS A 131 -13.61 -12.99 3.42
N TYR A 132 -13.08 -14.16 3.78
CA TYR A 132 -12.14 -14.27 4.89
C TYR A 132 -10.84 -13.49 4.63
N ALA A 133 -10.36 -13.46 3.38
CA ALA A 133 -9.20 -12.64 3.01
C ALA A 133 -9.49 -11.15 3.22
N VAL A 134 -10.64 -10.62 2.76
CA VAL A 134 -11.04 -9.22 2.97
C VAL A 134 -11.12 -8.90 4.46
N TRP A 135 -11.84 -9.71 5.24
CA TRP A 135 -11.94 -9.53 6.70
C TRP A 135 -10.58 -9.63 7.40
N GLY A 136 -9.72 -10.54 6.95
CA GLY A 136 -8.36 -10.68 7.47
C GLY A 136 -7.50 -9.44 7.21
N VAL A 137 -7.59 -8.86 6.01
CA VAL A 137 -6.90 -7.60 5.66
C VAL A 137 -7.44 -6.44 6.51
N LEU A 138 -8.76 -6.34 6.70
CA LEU A 138 -9.36 -5.30 7.56
C LEU A 138 -8.95 -5.45 9.03
N ALA A 139 -8.91 -6.67 9.55
CA ALA A 139 -8.43 -6.94 10.91
C ALA A 139 -6.95 -6.56 11.07
N LEU A 140 -6.12 -6.89 10.07
CA LEU A 140 -4.71 -6.51 10.06
C LEU A 140 -4.53 -4.98 9.98
N ALA A 141 -5.32 -4.30 9.15
CA ALA A 141 -5.33 -2.84 9.06
C ALA A 141 -5.71 -2.19 10.40
N GLY A 142 -6.71 -2.73 11.10
CA GLY A 142 -7.09 -2.29 12.45
C GLY A 142 -5.98 -2.50 13.48
N LEU A 143 -5.33 -3.68 13.46
CA LEU A 143 -4.18 -3.97 14.32
C LEU A 143 -3.01 -2.99 14.05
N TRP A 144 -2.73 -2.70 12.79
CA TRP A 144 -1.67 -1.77 12.39
C TRP A 144 -1.97 -0.33 12.79
N TRP A 145 -3.22 0.10 12.64
CA TRP A 145 -3.66 1.41 13.13
C TRP A 145 -3.45 1.54 14.64
N TRP A 146 -3.75 0.49 15.41
CA TRP A 146 -3.49 0.46 16.85
C TRP A 146 -1.99 0.54 17.18
N MET A 147 -1.15 -0.20 16.45
CA MET A 147 0.31 -0.11 16.62
C MET A 147 0.85 1.27 16.26
N LEU A 148 0.32 1.93 15.23
CA LEU A 148 0.66 3.31 14.88
C LEU A 148 0.28 4.28 16.00
N LEU A 149 -0.92 4.13 16.58
CA LEU A 149 -1.36 4.92 17.73
C LEU A 149 -0.40 4.75 18.91
N MET A 150 -0.07 3.51 19.29
CA MET A 150 0.88 3.23 20.37
C MET A 150 2.27 3.82 20.09
N THR A 151 2.74 3.72 18.85
CA THR A 151 4.01 4.33 18.40
C THR A 151 3.97 5.85 18.53
N SER A 152 2.83 6.47 18.19
CA SER A 152 2.65 7.92 18.28
C SER A 152 2.59 8.44 19.72
N VAL A 153 2.11 7.64 20.68
CA VAL A 153 1.96 8.05 22.08
C VAL A 153 3.25 7.86 22.87
N TYR A 154 3.93 6.71 22.73
CA TYR A 154 4.96 6.30 23.68
C TYR A 154 6.40 6.48 23.21
N TYR A 155 6.65 6.53 21.91
CA TYR A 155 8.01 6.48 21.35
C TYR A 155 8.29 7.70 20.49
N HIS A 156 9.57 8.00 20.22
CA HIS A 156 10.06 8.99 19.25
C HIS A 156 9.68 10.47 19.48
N HIS A 157 10.57 11.34 19.01
CA HIS A 157 10.27 12.76 18.87
C HIS A 157 9.30 13.02 17.69
N LEU A 158 8.66 14.19 17.67
CA LEU A 158 7.72 14.54 16.61
C LEU A 158 8.37 14.52 15.22
N ALA A 159 9.60 15.01 15.08
CA ALA A 159 10.30 15.03 13.80
C ALA A 159 10.55 13.62 13.24
N GLU A 160 10.92 12.67 14.10
CA GLU A 160 11.15 11.25 13.76
C GLU A 160 9.85 10.56 13.29
N LYS A 161 8.72 10.92 13.91
CA LYS A 161 7.39 10.46 13.49
C LYS A 161 6.98 11.04 12.14
N LEU A 162 7.16 12.35 11.96
CA LEU A 162 6.77 13.05 10.73
C LEU A 162 7.61 12.59 9.53
N THR A 163 8.90 12.31 9.72
CA THR A 163 9.75 11.76 8.66
C THR A 163 9.33 10.35 8.26
N GLY A 164 9.03 9.47 9.23
CA GLY A 164 8.48 8.14 8.95
C GLY A 164 7.15 8.20 8.20
N LEU A 165 6.23 9.08 8.65
CA LEU A 165 4.94 9.31 7.99
C LEU A 165 5.12 9.82 6.56
N PHE A 166 6.01 10.79 6.35
CA PHE A 166 6.30 11.35 5.03
C PHE A 166 6.71 10.26 4.04
N PHE A 167 7.67 9.40 4.38
CA PHE A 167 8.08 8.30 3.51
C PHE A 167 6.95 7.26 3.34
N GLY A 168 6.09 7.06 4.34
CA GLY A 168 4.95 6.15 4.20
C GLY A 168 3.92 6.65 3.19
N VAL A 169 3.63 7.95 3.21
CA VAL A 169 2.66 8.60 2.31
C VAL A 169 3.23 8.79 0.90
N LEU A 170 4.54 9.02 0.78
CA LEU A 170 5.20 9.34 -0.49
C LEU A 170 4.93 8.30 -1.58
N PHE A 171 4.99 7.01 -1.26
CA PHE A 171 4.70 5.95 -2.23
C PHE A 171 3.25 6.02 -2.71
N TRP A 172 2.30 6.06 -1.79
CA TRP A 172 0.87 6.12 -2.12
C TRP A 172 0.54 7.32 -3.01
N PHE A 173 1.08 8.49 -2.70
CA PHE A 173 0.88 9.69 -3.51
C PHE A 173 1.52 9.54 -4.91
N GLY A 174 2.76 9.07 -4.97
CA GLY A 174 3.47 8.83 -6.23
C GLY A 174 2.85 7.73 -7.10
N SER A 175 2.23 6.72 -6.48
CA SER A 175 1.66 5.58 -7.19
C SER A 175 0.16 5.78 -7.46
N TYR A 176 -0.70 5.72 -6.44
CA TYR A 176 -2.16 5.68 -6.59
C TYR A 176 -2.77 7.05 -6.90
N VAL A 177 -2.20 8.13 -6.37
CA VAL A 177 -2.75 9.47 -6.62
C VAL A 177 -2.32 10.00 -7.98
N THR A 178 -1.12 9.63 -8.45
CA THR A 178 -0.52 10.17 -9.68
C THR A 178 -0.26 9.09 -10.75
N LEU A 179 0.78 8.27 -10.62
CA LEU A 179 1.26 7.37 -11.68
C LEU A 179 0.19 6.41 -12.22
N TYR A 180 -0.56 5.72 -11.35
CA TYR A 180 -1.53 4.69 -11.75
C TYR A 180 -2.79 5.27 -12.40
N LYS A 181 -3.03 6.58 -12.27
CA LYS A 181 -4.11 7.28 -12.98
C LYS A 181 -3.71 7.69 -14.41
N ILE A 182 -2.42 7.87 -14.66
CA ILE A 182 -1.89 8.33 -15.96
C ILE A 182 -1.27 7.19 -16.78
N ALA A 183 -0.69 6.19 -16.12
CA ALA A 183 0.03 5.11 -16.77
C ALA A 183 -0.93 3.96 -17.15
N PRO A 184 -0.81 3.41 -18.36
CA PRO A 184 -1.64 2.29 -18.81
C PRO A 184 -1.34 0.97 -18.07
N PHE A 185 -0.18 0.89 -17.40
CA PHE A 185 0.25 -0.28 -16.64
C PHE A 185 1.10 0.16 -15.43
N PRO A 186 0.92 -0.42 -14.22
CA PRO A 186 -0.07 -1.44 -13.86
C PRO A 186 -1.51 -0.92 -13.69
N SER A 187 -1.74 0.39 -13.91
CA SER A 187 -3.02 1.09 -13.73
C SER A 187 -3.65 0.94 -12.33
N MET A 188 -4.72 1.70 -12.08
CA MET A 188 -5.54 1.53 -10.88
C MET A 188 -6.11 0.09 -10.81
N PRO A 189 -6.48 -0.40 -9.61
CA PRO A 189 -7.28 -1.62 -9.49
C PRO A 189 -8.60 -1.47 -10.28
N ASP A 190 -8.68 -2.08 -11.47
CA ASP A 190 -9.77 -1.85 -12.42
C ASP A 190 -11.06 -2.60 -12.03
N GLN A 191 -12.19 -1.89 -12.07
CA GLN A 191 -13.54 -2.43 -11.77
C GLN A 191 -14.05 -3.43 -12.81
N ALA A 192 -13.57 -3.33 -14.06
CA ALA A 192 -14.01 -4.16 -15.19
C ALA A 192 -13.50 -5.61 -15.15
N ALA A 193 -12.64 -5.95 -14.19
CA ALA A 193 -12.01 -7.25 -14.04
C ALA A 193 -12.80 -8.25 -13.18
N VAL A 194 -13.73 -7.75 -12.36
CA VAL A 194 -14.46 -8.52 -11.34
C VAL A 194 -15.92 -8.76 -11.73
N LEU A 195 -16.45 -7.97 -12.67
CA LEU A 195 -17.76 -8.13 -13.30
C LEU A 195 -17.64 -8.99 -14.58
#